data_AF-A0A8T5LQB3-F1
#
_entry.id   AF-A0A8T5LQB3-F1
#
_cell.length_a   1.000
_cell.length_b   1.000
_cell.length_c   1.000
_cell.angle_alpha   90.00
_cell.angle_beta   90.00
_cell.angle_gamma   90.00
#
_symmetry.space_group_name_H-M   'P 1'
#
loop_
_entity.id
_entity.type
_entity.pdbx_description
1 polymer ?
#
loop_
_entity_poly.entity_id
_entity_poly.type
_entity_poly.pdbx_seq_one_letter_code
_entity_poly.pdbx_strand_id
1 'polypeptide(L)' 'MKAIILAAGYATRLYPLTLNKPKPLLEVKGKPIIEHIINKIKAIS' A
#
# COMPACT_ATOMS: atom_id res chain seq x y z
N MET A 1 11.45 15.55 6.45
CA MET A 1 10.62 15.81 5.26
C MET A 1 9.15 15.43 5.54
N LYS A 2 8.16 16.04 4.87
CA LYS A 2 6.75 15.59 4.92
C LYS A 2 6.41 14.84 3.62
N ALA A 3 5.64 13.76 3.72
CA ALA A 3 5.19 12.97 2.57
C ALA A 3 3.69 12.67 2.67
N ILE A 4 3.02 12.54 1.52
CA ILE A 4 1.61 12.18 1.41
C ILE A 4 1.51 10.90 0.56
N ILE A 5 0.76 9.90 1.04
CA ILE A 5 0.52 8.65 0.31
C ILE A 5 -0.94 8.61 -0.14
N LEU A 6 -1.14 8.55 -1.46
CA LEU A 6 -2.48 8.40 -2.04
C LEU A 6 -2.95 6.94 -1.91
N ALA A 7 -3.70 6.68 -0.84
CA ALA A 7 -4.23 5.35 -0.50
C ALA A 7 -5.73 5.17 -0.85
N ALA A 8 -6.30 6.05 -1.67
CA ALA A 8 -7.70 6.00 -2.08
C ALA A 8 -7.95 5.05 -3.27
N GLY A 9 -9.23 4.78 -3.54
CA GLY A 9 -9.71 4.01 -4.70
C GLY A 9 -10.14 2.58 -4.39
N TYR A 10 -11.17 2.09 -5.11
CA TYR A 10 -11.79 0.78 -4.87
C TYR A 10 -10.96 -0.44 -5.27
N ALA A 11 -9.87 -0.24 -6.04
CA ALA A 11 -8.98 -1.32 -6.50
C ALA A 11 -9.71 -2.52 -7.14
N THR A 12 -10.76 -2.25 -7.94
CA THR A 12 -11.65 -3.27 -8.54
C THR A 12 -10.92 -4.27 -9.44
N ARG A 13 -9.82 -3.86 -10.09
CA ARG A 13 -8.95 -4.74 -10.89
C ARG A 13 -8.25 -5.84 -10.08
N LEU A 14 -8.23 -5.75 -8.75
CA LEU A 14 -7.64 -6.75 -7.86
C LEU A 14 -8.70 -7.61 -7.15
N TYR A 15 -9.97 -7.53 -7.54
CA TYR A 15 -10.97 -8.44 -7.03
C TYR A 15 -10.61 -9.90 -7.39
N PRO A 16 -10.87 -10.86 -6.47
CA PRO A 16 -11.62 -10.70 -5.21
C PRO A 16 -10.79 -10.20 -4.00
N LEU A 17 -9.47 -10.06 -4.14
CA LEU A 17 -8.56 -9.77 -3.01
C LEU A 17 -8.89 -8.47 -2.28
N THR A 18 -9.45 -7.48 -3.00
CA THR A 18 -9.71 -6.14 -2.46
C THR A 18 -11.17 -5.86 -2.07
N LEU A 19 -12.04 -6.87 -2.08
CA LEU A 19 -13.45 -6.69 -1.68
C LEU A 19 -13.57 -6.28 -0.20
N ASN A 20 -12.82 -6.94 0.67
CA ASN A 20 -12.85 -6.72 2.12
C ASN A 20 -11.50 -6.26 2.70
N LYS A 21 -10.51 -5.99 1.83
CA LYS A 21 -9.16 -5.60 2.23
C LYS A 21 -8.61 -4.52 1.30
N PRO A 22 -8.22 -3.34 1.81
CA PRO A 22 -7.73 -2.28 0.93
C PRO A 22 -6.38 -2.67 0.31
N LYS A 23 -6.15 -2.28 -0.95
CA LYS A 23 -4.93 -2.61 -1.70
C LYS A 23 -3.63 -2.36 -0.90
N PRO A 24 -3.44 -1.22 -0.21
CA PRO A 24 -2.20 -0.96 0.52
C PRO A 24 -1.88 -1.97 1.63
N LEU A 25 -2.88 -2.72 2.12
CA LEU A 25 -2.71 -3.72 3.16
C LEU A 25 -2.50 -5.14 2.62
N LEU A 26 -2.61 -5.36 1.31
CA LEU A 26 -2.26 -6.64 0.71
C LEU A 26 -0.77 -6.94 0.93
N GLU A 27 -0.45 -8.22 1.16
CA GLU A 27 0.91 -8.64 1.43
C GLU A 27 1.68 -8.96 0.14
N VAL A 28 2.92 -8.49 0.08
CA VAL A 28 3.89 -8.82 -0.95
C VAL A 28 5.19 -9.17 -0.25
N LYS A 29 5.68 -10.40 -0.45
CA LYS A 29 6.88 -10.93 0.23
C LYS A 29 6.79 -10.82 1.77
N GLY A 30 5.65 -11.18 2.34
CA GLY A 30 5.41 -11.20 3.78
C GLY A 30 5.25 -9.82 4.44
N LYS A 31 5.10 -8.74 3.64
CA LYS A 31 4.92 -7.38 4.15
C LYS A 31 3.81 -6.64 3.41
N PRO A 32 2.98 -5.83 4.09
CA PRO A 32 1.98 -4.99 3.44
C PRO A 32 2.60 -4.06 2.39
N ILE A 33 1.91 -3.84 1.25
CA ILE A 33 2.34 -2.90 0.20
C ILE A 33 2.72 -1.53 0.77
N ILE A 34 1.95 -1.01 1.72
CA ILE A 34 2.20 0.29 2.36
C ILE A 34 3.55 0.36 3.09
N GLU A 35 4.00 -0.76 3.69
CA GLU A 35 5.28 -0.81 4.40
C GLU A 35 6.45 -0.63 3.43
N HIS A 36 6.37 -1.23 2.25
CA HIS A 36 7.38 -1.04 1.20
C HIS A 36 7.50 0.43 0.77
N ILE A 37 6.37 1.15 0.70
CA ILE A 37 6.34 2.59 0.36
C ILE A 37 6.97 3.42 1.49
N ILE A 38 6.58 3.16 2.74
CA ILE A 38 7.12 3.85 3.93
C ILE A 38 8.64 3.65 4.02
N ASN A 39 9.14 2.43 3.81
CA ASN A 39 10.57 2.15 3.87
C ASN A 39 11.35 2.90 2.78
N LYS A 40 10.79 3.06 1.57
CA LYS A 40 11.39 3.90 0.53
C LYS A 40 11.44 5.37 0.91
N ILE A 41 10.37 5.91 1.52
CA ILE A 41 10.33 7.30 2.00
C ILE A 41 11.37 7.51 3.11
N LYS A 42 11.48 6.58 4.07
CA LYS A 42 12.47 6.64 5.14
C LYS A 42 13.91 6.64 4.64
N ALA A 43 14.20 5.91 3.57
CA ALA A 43 15.55 5.84 2.99
C ALA A 43 16.03 7.15 2.33
N ILE A 44 15.11 8.08 2.04
CA ILE A 44 15.41 9.38 1.40
C ILE A 44 15.09 10.58 2.30
N SER A 45 14.65 10.33 3.54
CA SER A 45 14.23 11.37 4.48
C SER A 45 15.34 11.80 5.42
#